data_AF-A0A7R7XID1-F1
#
_entry.id   AF-A0A7R7XID1-F1
#
_cell.length_a   1.000
_cell.length_b   1.000
_cell.length_c   1.000
_cell.angle_alpha   90.00
_cell.angle_beta   90.00
_cell.angle_gamma   90.00
#
_symmetry.space_group_name_H-M   'P 1'
#
loop_
_entity.id
_entity.type
_entity.pdbx_description
1 polymer ?
#
loop_
_entity_poly.entity_id
_entity_poly.type
_entity_poly.pdbx_seq_one_letter_code
_entity_poly.pdbx_strand_id
1 'polypeptide(L)'
;MLPANPVRFSMARAADPPGKRTVGIITKCDAVEEGDEAGVLRIAKNEVEKLTHGWFAVKNRSTQEIKEGITVEGRHRKEREFFSTAAPWTELPKDRVGIHALKKFLGGLLYDHIRIEFPNVVKDIEASLAATEKDLELLGPSRQTAIDQRRFLARTANMYQRAVDDALSGSYSPDLSSDSALKLRMHVRELGDSFSKALTKSGHSKVFCTPSGELDPDYTRPGKEIRKSKVQLDSEEDITTWIRRAYRESRGTELPGTVNPRVLERLFRQQSSPWSGIALIYIGRVSDAVKAFNRDTLAAIIRDQDVRERLISRLQRGQDATHAKAKKEFEEMLNDERGGILQTVNHYYAETLTAIRDERVRARLQGLGLGDTTYGSVNLTQVMQRIHLSNEDQAVNDIHDILKAYYKVALKRFADNVVIQIVERHILGRDGPVRVLCSDMVNDLDDAELLDIAGEKFLTSSLRNELIGKFERFQSALEIAKQAGI
;
A
#
# COMPACT_ATOMS: atom_id res chain seq x y z
N MET A 1 9.15 80.47 -7.21
CA MET A 1 9.67 79.14 -6.74
C MET A 1 9.14 78.00 -7.62
N LEU A 2 9.75 77.74 -8.78
CA LEU A 2 9.55 76.48 -9.51
C LEU A 2 10.83 76.05 -10.25
N PRO A 3 11.72 75.32 -9.56
CA PRO A 3 12.39 74.19 -10.15
C PRO A 3 11.86 72.90 -9.51
N ALA A 4 12.00 71.77 -10.22
CA ALA A 4 11.52 70.45 -9.86
C ALA A 4 11.48 70.19 -8.34
N ASN A 5 10.34 69.70 -7.82
CA ASN A 5 10.27 69.22 -6.44
C ASN A 5 11.34 68.13 -6.25
N PRO A 6 12.47 68.41 -5.56
CA PRO A 6 13.68 67.59 -5.60
C PRO A 6 13.44 66.18 -5.07
N VAL A 7 12.40 66.01 -4.26
CA VAL A 7 11.94 64.74 -3.69
C VAL A 7 11.46 63.76 -4.78
N ARG A 8 10.75 64.22 -5.81
CA ARG A 8 10.23 63.32 -6.86
C ARG A 8 11.34 62.82 -7.78
N PHE A 9 12.29 63.69 -8.05
CA PHE A 9 13.44 63.36 -8.88
C PHE A 9 14.43 62.46 -8.13
N SER A 10 14.66 62.68 -6.83
CA SER A 10 15.52 61.82 -6.02
C SER A 10 14.96 60.39 -5.88
N MET A 11 13.64 60.24 -5.72
CA MET A 11 12.98 58.93 -5.69
C MET A 11 13.11 58.18 -7.03
N ALA A 12 12.91 58.88 -8.15
CA ALA A 12 13.08 58.30 -9.49
C ALA A 12 14.54 57.85 -9.73
N ARG A 13 15.51 58.68 -9.34
CA ARG A 13 16.95 58.39 -9.48
C ARG A 13 17.43 57.27 -8.56
N ALA A 14 16.83 57.13 -7.37
CA ALA A 14 17.13 56.02 -6.46
C ALA A 14 16.66 54.67 -7.05
N ALA A 15 15.53 54.66 -7.77
CA ALA A 15 14.98 53.44 -8.38
C ALA A 15 15.52 53.18 -9.80
N ASP A 16 15.96 54.20 -10.53
CA ASP A 16 16.51 54.14 -11.89
C ASP A 16 17.75 55.04 -12.03
N PRO A 17 18.90 54.66 -11.42
CA PRO A 17 20.13 55.43 -11.50
C PRO A 17 20.60 55.79 -12.92
N PRO A 18 20.45 54.92 -13.95
CA PRO A 18 20.82 55.26 -15.32
C PRO A 18 19.74 56.03 -16.10
N GLY A 19 18.57 56.29 -15.51
CA GLY A 19 17.49 57.04 -16.16
C GLY A 19 16.95 56.37 -17.42
N LYS A 20 16.97 55.03 -17.49
CA LYS A 20 16.56 54.24 -18.67
C LYS A 20 15.05 54.08 -18.80
N ARG A 21 14.31 54.18 -17.69
CA ARG A 21 12.85 54.04 -17.62
C ARG A 21 12.15 55.30 -17.09
N THR A 22 12.90 56.40 -16.98
CA THR A 22 12.41 57.68 -16.47
C THR A 22 12.16 58.67 -17.61
N VAL A 23 10.96 59.26 -17.65
CA VAL A 23 10.58 60.33 -18.59
C VAL A 23 10.38 61.62 -17.82
N GLY A 24 11.06 62.69 -18.22
CA GLY A 24 10.91 64.00 -17.61
C GLY A 24 9.68 64.73 -18.14
N ILE A 25 8.82 65.25 -17.26
CA ILE A 25 7.65 66.06 -17.66
C ILE A 25 7.68 67.37 -16.88
N ILE A 26 7.79 68.47 -17.62
CA ILE A 26 7.72 69.83 -17.12
C ILE A 26 6.29 70.33 -17.34
N THR A 27 5.65 70.75 -16.25
CA THR A 27 4.30 71.31 -16.27
C THR A 27 4.34 72.76 -15.79
N LYS A 28 3.32 73.54 -16.13
CA LYS A 28 3.19 74.95 -15.74
C LYS A 28 4.31 75.85 -16.31
N CYS A 29 4.69 75.62 -17.57
CA CYS A 29 5.66 76.46 -18.29
C CYS A 29 5.23 77.94 -18.38
N ASP A 30 3.94 78.20 -18.24
CA ASP A 30 3.30 79.52 -18.25
C ASP A 30 3.38 80.26 -16.90
N ALA A 31 3.78 79.59 -15.82
CA ALA A 31 3.86 80.15 -14.47
C ALA A 31 5.31 80.29 -13.95
N VAL A 32 6.30 80.23 -14.85
CA VAL A 32 7.71 80.46 -14.53
C VAL A 32 7.95 81.96 -14.41
N GLU A 33 8.67 82.40 -13.38
CA GLU A 33 8.98 83.82 -13.13
C GLU A 33 9.98 84.34 -14.18
N GLU A 34 9.80 85.59 -14.64
CA GLU A 34 10.69 86.23 -15.61
C GLU A 34 12.13 86.26 -15.06
N GLY A 35 13.05 85.57 -15.76
CA GLY A 35 14.45 85.40 -15.35
C GLY A 35 14.85 83.96 -15.01
N ASP A 36 13.93 83.13 -14.52
CA ASP A 36 14.19 81.70 -14.20
C ASP A 36 13.98 80.77 -15.40
N GLU A 37 13.40 81.28 -16.49
CA GLU A 37 13.08 80.52 -17.71
C GLU A 37 14.31 79.87 -18.35
N ALA A 38 15.46 80.54 -18.30
CA ALA A 38 16.72 80.00 -18.86
C ALA A 38 17.16 78.71 -18.16
N GLY A 39 16.95 78.60 -16.84
CA GLY A 39 17.27 77.39 -16.08
C GLY A 39 16.35 76.22 -16.43
N VAL A 40 15.04 76.47 -16.52
CA VAL A 40 14.04 75.46 -16.89
C VAL A 40 14.20 75.02 -18.34
N LEU A 41 14.57 75.94 -19.23
CA LEU A 41 14.84 75.64 -20.64
C LEU A 41 16.04 74.71 -20.82
N ARG A 42 17.11 74.88 -20.03
CA ARG A 42 18.27 73.95 -20.03
C ARG A 42 17.89 72.56 -19.54
N ILE A 43 16.96 72.44 -18.58
CA ILE A 43 16.41 71.16 -18.15
C ILE A 43 15.55 70.55 -19.27
N ALA A 44 14.69 71.36 -19.92
CA ALA A 44 13.84 70.92 -21.04
C ALA A 44 14.66 70.46 -22.26
N LYS A 45 15.82 71.09 -22.52
CA LYS A 45 16.81 70.69 -23.54
C LYS A 45 17.65 69.47 -23.13
N ASN A 46 17.40 68.89 -21.95
CA ASN A 46 18.10 67.72 -21.42
C ASN A 46 19.60 67.98 -21.13
N GLU A 47 19.99 69.21 -20.80
CA GLU A 47 21.40 69.60 -20.61
C GLU A 47 21.91 69.44 -19.17
N VAL A 48 21.04 69.63 -18.18
CA VAL A 48 21.39 69.60 -16.75
C VAL A 48 21.19 68.19 -16.17
N GLU A 49 19.97 67.66 -16.27
CA GLU A 49 19.60 66.33 -15.78
C GLU A 49 19.30 65.42 -16.96
N LYS A 50 20.35 64.75 -17.45
CA LYS A 50 20.29 63.90 -18.66
C LYS A 50 19.46 62.64 -18.41
N LEU A 51 18.28 62.58 -19.03
CA LEU A 51 17.42 61.39 -19.08
C LEU A 51 17.52 60.72 -20.44
N THR A 52 17.45 59.38 -20.47
CA THR A 52 17.49 58.60 -21.73
C THR A 52 16.30 58.93 -22.62
N HIS A 53 15.12 59.11 -22.03
CA HIS A 53 13.90 59.50 -22.75
C HIS A 53 13.71 61.02 -22.86
N GLY A 54 14.62 61.83 -22.29
CA GLY A 54 14.55 63.28 -22.30
C GLY A 54 13.40 63.89 -21.51
N TRP A 55 13.13 65.17 -21.77
CA TRP A 55 12.12 65.97 -21.11
C TRP A 55 11.03 66.42 -22.10
N PHE A 56 9.80 66.48 -21.61
CA PHE A 56 8.65 67.03 -22.33
C PHE A 56 8.10 68.25 -21.58
N ALA A 57 7.70 69.28 -22.31
CA ALA A 57 7.03 70.45 -21.74
C ALA A 57 5.55 70.44 -22.13
N VAL A 58 4.66 70.60 -21.15
CA VAL A 58 3.20 70.65 -21.38
C VAL A 58 2.56 71.83 -20.66
N LYS A 59 1.54 72.41 -21.32
CA LYS A 59 0.72 73.48 -20.74
C LYS A 59 -0.65 72.93 -20.40
N ASN A 60 -0.99 73.03 -19.12
CA ASN A 60 -2.29 72.62 -18.59
C ASN A 60 -3.22 73.83 -18.45
N ARG A 61 -4.51 73.56 -18.21
CA ARG A 61 -5.47 74.64 -17.91
C ARG A 61 -5.10 75.33 -16.60
N SER A 62 -5.15 76.65 -16.59
CA SER A 62 -5.03 77.41 -15.34
C SER A 62 -6.32 77.31 -14.50
N THR A 63 -6.25 77.64 -13.22
CA THR A 63 -7.43 77.66 -12.33
C THR A 63 -8.53 78.60 -12.86
N GLN A 64 -8.14 79.66 -13.57
CA GLN A 64 -9.06 80.61 -14.20
C GLN A 64 -9.71 80.03 -15.46
N GLU A 65 -8.92 79.39 -16.32
CA GLU A 65 -9.44 78.73 -17.54
C GLU A 65 -10.39 77.56 -17.24
N ILE A 66 -10.20 76.91 -16.08
CA ILE A 66 -11.13 75.90 -15.58
C ILE A 66 -12.47 76.54 -15.19
N LYS A 67 -12.45 77.71 -14.52
CA LYS A 67 -13.67 78.45 -14.15
C LYS A 67 -14.39 79.04 -15.36
N GLU A 68 -13.65 79.43 -16.40
CA GLU A 68 -14.18 79.94 -17.67
C GLU A 68 -14.73 78.83 -18.59
N GLY A 69 -14.71 77.57 -18.16
CA GLY A 69 -15.30 76.45 -18.90
C GLY A 69 -14.53 76.06 -20.16
N ILE A 70 -13.23 76.35 -20.24
CA ILE A 70 -12.44 76.04 -21.44
C ILE A 70 -12.38 74.53 -21.68
N THR A 71 -12.80 74.14 -22.88
CA THR A 71 -12.81 72.74 -23.33
C THR A 71 -11.39 72.17 -23.46
N VAL A 72 -11.29 70.84 -23.47
CA VAL A 72 -10.00 70.15 -23.67
C VAL A 72 -9.36 70.55 -25.00
N GLU A 73 -10.16 70.71 -26.06
CA GLU A 73 -9.66 71.15 -27.36
C GLU A 73 -9.25 72.64 -27.35
N GLY A 74 -9.97 73.47 -26.60
CA GLY A 74 -9.56 74.84 -26.32
C GLY A 74 -8.18 74.90 -25.65
N ARG A 75 -7.89 73.99 -24.72
CA ARG A 75 -6.57 73.83 -24.10
C ARG A 75 -5.50 73.38 -25.11
N HIS A 76 -5.79 72.40 -25.97
CA HIS A 76 -4.82 71.96 -26.99
C HIS A 76 -4.45 73.09 -27.95
N ARG A 77 -5.42 73.92 -28.33
CA ARG A 77 -5.18 75.10 -29.16
C ARG A 77 -4.30 76.12 -28.45
N LYS A 78 -4.62 76.49 -27.21
CA LYS A 78 -3.82 77.44 -26.40
C LYS A 78 -2.41 76.91 -26.09
N GLU A 79 -2.27 75.60 -25.93
CA GLU A 79 -0.96 74.94 -25.75
C GLU A 79 -0.11 75.04 -27.02
N ARG A 80 -0.68 74.73 -28.18
CA ARG A 80 0.01 74.91 -29.48
C ARG A 80 0.42 76.36 -29.71
N GLU A 81 -0.49 77.29 -29.43
CA GLU A 81 -0.24 78.72 -29.57
C GLU A 81 0.93 79.16 -28.67
N PHE A 82 0.89 78.82 -27.38
CA PHE A 82 1.95 79.13 -26.41
C PHE A 82 3.33 78.65 -26.85
N PHE A 83 3.46 77.37 -27.23
CA PHE A 83 4.74 76.83 -27.69
C PHE A 83 5.18 77.32 -29.07
N SER A 84 4.31 78.04 -29.80
CA SER A 84 4.63 78.64 -31.10
C SER A 84 4.95 80.14 -31.04
N THR A 85 4.49 80.86 -30.01
CA THR A 85 4.60 82.32 -29.93
C THR A 85 5.41 82.82 -28.73
N ALA A 86 5.49 82.07 -27.62
CA ALA A 86 6.16 82.53 -26.40
C ALA A 86 7.65 82.14 -26.39
N ALA A 87 8.55 83.12 -26.59
CA ALA A 87 9.97 82.95 -26.28
C ALA A 87 10.16 82.87 -24.75
N PRO A 88 11.08 82.04 -24.22
CA PRO A 88 12.06 81.20 -24.91
C PRO A 88 11.57 79.77 -25.25
N TRP A 89 10.30 79.46 -24.99
CA TRP A 89 9.72 78.11 -25.17
C TRP A 89 9.61 77.66 -26.64
N THR A 90 9.63 78.62 -27.58
CA THR A 90 9.69 78.38 -29.03
C THR A 90 11.00 77.72 -29.49
N GLU A 91 12.06 77.77 -28.68
CA GLU A 91 13.34 77.11 -28.98
C GLU A 91 13.31 75.60 -28.77
N LEU A 92 12.28 75.06 -28.10
CA LEU A 92 12.16 73.64 -27.83
C LEU A 92 11.71 72.85 -29.08
N PRO A 93 12.22 71.62 -29.28
CA PRO A 93 11.81 70.77 -30.39
C PRO A 93 10.29 70.50 -30.37
N LYS A 94 9.64 70.59 -31.54
CA LYS A 94 8.17 70.41 -31.68
C LYS A 94 7.68 69.00 -31.30
N ASP A 95 8.57 68.01 -31.32
CA ASP A 95 8.32 66.63 -30.87
C ASP A 95 8.47 66.45 -29.34
N ARG A 96 8.90 67.49 -28.62
CA ARG A 96 9.09 67.50 -27.16
C ARG A 96 8.17 68.47 -26.42
N VAL A 97 7.30 69.18 -27.14
CA VAL A 97 6.35 70.12 -26.56
C VAL A 97 4.91 69.74 -26.88
N GLY A 98 4.05 69.95 -25.90
CA GLY A 98 2.61 69.74 -26.02
C GLY A 98 2.14 68.31 -25.77
N ILE A 99 0.85 68.17 -25.46
CA ILE A 99 0.26 66.91 -25.03
C ILE A 99 0.23 65.84 -26.14
N HIS A 100 0.09 66.25 -27.40
CA HIS A 100 0.00 65.31 -28.52
C HIS A 100 1.32 64.57 -28.74
N ALA A 101 2.45 65.29 -28.69
CA ALA A 101 3.78 64.71 -28.81
C ALA A 101 4.08 63.77 -27.64
N LEU A 102 3.76 64.20 -26.41
CA LEU A 102 3.90 63.38 -25.20
C LEU A 102 3.03 62.11 -25.28
N LYS A 103 1.75 62.22 -25.67
CA LYS A 103 0.83 61.07 -25.79
C LYS A 103 1.33 60.06 -26.82
N LYS A 104 1.80 60.53 -27.98
CA LYS A 104 2.37 59.67 -29.02
C LYS A 104 3.62 58.94 -28.52
N PHE A 105 4.52 59.66 -27.84
CA PHE A 105 5.74 59.09 -27.27
C PHE A 105 5.45 58.06 -26.19
N LEU A 106 4.59 58.38 -25.21
CA LEU A 106 4.22 57.46 -24.14
C LEU A 106 3.48 56.22 -24.67
N GLY A 107 2.63 56.39 -25.70
CA GLY A 107 1.97 55.27 -26.36
C GLY A 107 2.95 54.33 -27.05
N GLY A 108 3.94 54.87 -27.77
CA GLY A 108 5.01 54.08 -28.39
C GLY A 108 5.89 53.38 -27.35
N LEU A 109 6.33 54.11 -26.32
CA LEU A 109 7.15 53.56 -25.24
C LEU A 109 6.44 52.43 -24.49
N LEU A 110 5.14 52.59 -24.19
CA LEU A 110 4.33 51.56 -23.56
C LEU A 110 4.20 50.33 -24.47
N TYR A 111 3.93 50.54 -25.76
CA TYR A 111 3.81 49.46 -26.72
C TYR A 111 5.12 48.66 -26.87
N ASP A 112 6.26 49.35 -27.02
CA ASP A 112 7.57 48.71 -27.11
C ASP A 112 7.92 47.95 -25.82
N HIS A 113 7.61 48.53 -24.66
CA HIS A 113 7.81 47.87 -23.38
C HIS A 113 6.94 46.60 -23.25
N ILE A 114 5.65 46.69 -23.61
CA ILE A 114 4.77 45.52 -23.65
C ILE A 114 5.33 44.47 -24.61
N ARG A 115 5.73 44.84 -25.83
CA ARG A 115 6.24 43.88 -26.83
C ARG A 115 7.50 43.16 -26.37
N ILE A 116 8.40 43.85 -25.66
CA ILE A 116 9.65 43.27 -25.15
C ILE A 116 9.37 42.35 -23.94
N GLU A 117 8.50 42.76 -23.02
CA GLU A 117 8.27 42.01 -21.78
C GLU A 117 7.18 40.95 -21.89
N PHE A 118 6.26 41.05 -22.85
CA PHE A 118 5.14 40.12 -23.01
C PHE A 118 5.58 38.65 -23.17
N PRO A 119 6.61 38.31 -23.97
CA PRO A 119 7.12 36.94 -24.03
C PRO A 119 7.67 36.43 -22.69
N ASN A 120 8.23 37.30 -21.85
CA ASN A 120 8.70 36.92 -20.52
C ASN A 120 7.51 36.62 -19.59
N VAL A 121 6.47 37.46 -19.63
CA VAL A 121 5.22 37.22 -18.88
C VAL A 121 4.56 35.91 -19.29
N VAL A 122 4.54 35.57 -20.59
CA VAL A 122 4.02 34.27 -21.06
C VAL A 122 4.83 33.11 -20.48
N LYS A 123 6.16 33.19 -20.51
CA LYS A 123 7.03 32.16 -19.91
C LYS A 123 6.79 32.01 -18.40
N ASP A 124 6.61 33.12 -17.69
CA ASP A 124 6.33 33.09 -16.25
C ASP A 124 4.96 32.45 -15.95
N ILE A 125 3.94 32.70 -16.78
CA ILE A 125 2.63 32.04 -16.70
C ILE A 125 2.78 30.53 -16.95
N GLU A 126 3.48 30.13 -18.01
CA GLU A 126 3.71 28.72 -18.34
C GLU A 126 4.47 27.99 -17.23
N ALA A 127 5.52 28.60 -16.68
CA ALA A 127 6.28 28.06 -15.57
C ALA A 127 5.42 27.93 -14.29
N SER A 128 4.60 28.94 -14.00
CA SER A 128 3.68 28.92 -12.84
C SER A 128 2.59 27.87 -12.99
N LEU A 129 2.09 27.66 -14.22
CA LEU A 129 1.10 26.63 -14.54
C LEU A 129 1.70 25.24 -14.35
N ALA A 130 2.89 24.99 -14.89
CA ALA A 130 3.60 23.71 -14.72
C ALA A 130 3.92 23.41 -13.25
N ALA A 131 4.32 24.42 -12.47
CA ALA A 131 4.53 24.28 -11.02
C ALA A 131 3.23 23.92 -10.29
N THR A 132 2.14 24.63 -10.60
CA THR A 132 0.81 24.38 -9.98
C THR A 132 0.28 22.99 -10.34
N GLU A 133 0.48 22.54 -11.59
CA GLU A 133 0.09 21.20 -12.04
C GLU A 133 0.86 20.11 -11.28
N LYS A 134 2.18 20.28 -11.13
CA LYS A 134 3.00 19.37 -10.32
C LYS A 134 2.55 19.33 -8.85
N ASP A 135 2.21 20.48 -8.26
CA ASP A 135 1.70 20.54 -6.89
C ASP A 135 0.34 19.82 -6.76
N LEU A 136 -0.55 19.94 -7.75
CA LEU A 136 -1.80 19.19 -7.81
C LEU A 136 -1.59 17.68 -7.96
N GLU A 137 -0.61 17.25 -8.76
CA GLU A 137 -0.23 15.84 -8.88
C GLU A 137 0.29 15.26 -7.56
N LEU A 138 1.06 16.05 -6.79
CA LEU A 138 1.56 15.65 -5.48
C LEU A 138 0.43 15.43 -4.46
N LEU A 139 -0.65 16.21 -4.55
CA LEU A 139 -1.86 15.99 -3.75
C LEU A 139 -2.65 14.74 -4.15
N GLY A 140 -2.35 14.17 -5.33
CA GLY A 140 -3.05 13.00 -5.86
C GLY A 140 -4.48 13.32 -6.34
N PRO A 141 -5.27 12.28 -6.66
CA PRO A 141 -6.63 12.46 -7.16
C PRO A 141 -7.53 13.17 -6.14
N SER A 142 -8.46 13.99 -6.63
CA SER A 142 -9.50 14.59 -5.78
C SER A 142 -10.28 13.50 -5.04
N ARG A 143 -10.61 13.77 -3.78
CA ARG A 143 -11.53 12.98 -2.94
C ARG A 143 -12.50 13.89 -2.18
N GLN A 144 -12.83 15.04 -2.76
CA GLN A 144 -13.70 16.06 -2.13
C GLN A 144 -15.18 15.66 -2.15
N THR A 145 -15.62 14.97 -3.21
CA THR A 145 -17.01 14.51 -3.37
C THR A 145 -17.13 13.00 -3.14
N ALA A 146 -18.33 12.53 -2.81
CA ALA A 146 -18.60 11.09 -2.68
C ALA A 146 -18.30 10.32 -3.98
N ILE A 147 -18.57 10.93 -5.15
CA ILE A 147 -18.25 10.36 -6.46
C ILE A 147 -16.73 10.19 -6.63
N ASP A 148 -15.96 11.21 -6.24
CA ASP A 148 -14.50 11.17 -6.34
C ASP A 148 -13.88 10.18 -5.36
N GLN A 149 -14.39 10.11 -4.12
CA GLN A 149 -14.02 9.13 -3.10
C GLN A 149 -14.28 7.70 -3.59
N ARG A 150 -15.47 7.45 -4.15
CA ARG A 150 -15.83 6.14 -4.72
C ARG A 150 -14.91 5.78 -5.88
N ARG A 151 -14.63 6.72 -6.79
CA ARG A 151 -13.69 6.51 -7.91
C ARG A 151 -12.27 6.21 -7.42
N PHE A 152 -11.83 6.87 -6.35
CA PHE A 152 -10.53 6.61 -5.72
C PHE A 152 -10.47 5.20 -5.12
N LEU A 153 -11.47 4.82 -4.32
CA LEU A 153 -11.53 3.50 -3.70
C LEU A 153 -11.70 2.38 -4.74
N ALA A 154 -12.48 2.59 -5.79
CA ALA A 154 -12.65 1.61 -6.87
C ALA A 154 -11.33 1.38 -7.64
N ARG A 155 -10.56 2.44 -7.92
CA ARG A 155 -9.22 2.30 -8.52
C ARG A 155 -8.27 1.56 -7.58
N THR A 156 -8.29 1.91 -6.31
CA THR A 156 -7.50 1.25 -5.26
C THR A 156 -7.83 -0.25 -5.19
N ALA A 157 -9.12 -0.59 -5.16
CA ALA A 157 -9.58 -1.98 -5.11
C ALA A 157 -9.12 -2.77 -6.34
N ASN A 158 -9.25 -2.20 -7.55
CA ASN A 158 -8.77 -2.87 -8.76
C ASN A 158 -7.25 -3.11 -8.76
N MET A 159 -6.45 -2.13 -8.32
CA MET A 159 -5.00 -2.30 -8.21
C MET A 159 -4.63 -3.35 -7.16
N TYR A 160 -5.33 -3.33 -6.03
CA TYR A 160 -5.14 -4.28 -4.95
C TYR A 160 -5.51 -5.71 -5.39
N GLN A 161 -6.65 -5.90 -6.06
CA GLN A 161 -7.07 -7.20 -6.56
C GLN A 161 -6.08 -7.81 -7.55
N ARG A 162 -5.51 -6.99 -8.45
CA ARG A 162 -4.42 -7.44 -9.34
C ARG A 162 -3.20 -7.89 -8.55
N ALA A 163 -2.76 -7.12 -7.57
CA ALA A 163 -1.64 -7.50 -6.70
C ALA A 163 -1.92 -8.80 -5.93
N VAL A 164 -3.16 -9.03 -5.49
CA VAL A 164 -3.59 -10.28 -4.87
C VAL A 164 -3.49 -11.45 -5.85
N ASP A 165 -3.98 -11.28 -7.07
CA ASP A 165 -3.94 -12.33 -8.10
C ASP A 165 -2.51 -12.70 -8.50
N ASP A 166 -1.64 -11.69 -8.67
CA ASP A 166 -0.21 -11.88 -8.92
C ASP A 166 0.46 -12.61 -7.75
N ALA A 167 0.21 -12.16 -6.51
CA ALA A 167 0.81 -12.74 -5.32
C ALA A 167 0.36 -14.18 -5.04
N LEU A 168 -0.91 -14.51 -5.34
CA LEU A 168 -1.49 -15.84 -5.17
C LEU A 168 -1.13 -16.80 -6.32
N SER A 169 -0.92 -16.29 -7.54
CA SER A 169 -0.41 -17.08 -8.68
C SER A 169 1.09 -17.37 -8.58
N GLY A 170 1.81 -16.64 -7.73
CA GLY A 170 3.25 -16.76 -7.56
C GLY A 170 4.06 -15.93 -8.55
N SER A 171 3.41 -14.97 -9.22
CA SER A 171 4.05 -14.04 -10.15
C SER A 171 4.62 -12.86 -9.36
N TYR A 172 5.90 -12.96 -8.97
CA TYR A 172 6.57 -11.94 -8.17
C TYR A 172 7.56 -11.12 -8.99
N SER A 173 7.74 -9.86 -8.60
CA SER A 173 8.84 -9.05 -9.11
C SER A 173 10.19 -9.64 -8.66
N PRO A 174 11.20 -9.72 -9.56
CA PRO A 174 12.47 -10.40 -9.30
C PRO A 174 13.36 -9.69 -8.27
N ASP A 175 13.11 -8.42 -8.02
CA ASP A 175 13.80 -7.54 -7.07
C ASP A 175 13.33 -7.71 -5.61
N LEU A 176 12.23 -8.42 -5.39
CA LEU A 176 11.70 -8.62 -4.04
C LEU A 176 12.59 -9.58 -3.23
N SER A 177 12.92 -9.18 -1.99
CA SER A 177 13.58 -10.04 -1.00
C SER A 177 12.75 -11.30 -0.69
N SER A 178 13.38 -12.37 -0.19
CA SER A 178 12.69 -13.56 0.35
C SER A 178 11.72 -13.18 1.47
N ASP A 179 12.09 -12.22 2.30
CA ASP A 179 11.38 -11.87 3.53
C ASP A 179 10.21 -10.91 3.27
N SER A 180 10.02 -10.48 2.01
CA SER A 180 8.96 -9.57 1.64
C SER A 180 7.59 -10.23 1.82
N ALA A 181 6.67 -9.57 2.54
CA ALA A 181 5.30 -10.04 2.70
C ALA A 181 4.54 -10.12 1.37
N LEU A 182 5.00 -9.41 0.33
CA LEU A 182 4.42 -9.43 -1.02
C LEU A 182 4.53 -10.82 -1.69
N LYS A 183 5.45 -11.68 -1.23
CA LYS A 183 5.59 -13.08 -1.68
C LYS A 183 4.61 -14.02 -0.98
N LEU A 184 3.32 -13.65 -0.94
CA LEU A 184 2.30 -14.33 -0.12
C LEU A 184 2.20 -15.84 -0.39
N ARG A 185 2.03 -16.27 -1.65
CA ARG A 185 1.95 -17.71 -2.00
C ARG A 185 3.19 -18.51 -1.60
N MET A 186 4.39 -17.92 -1.64
CA MET A 186 5.63 -18.53 -1.18
C MET A 186 5.59 -18.76 0.35
N HIS A 187 5.28 -17.72 1.12
CA HIS A 187 5.17 -17.82 2.58
C HIS A 187 4.08 -18.82 3.02
N VAL A 188 2.92 -18.82 2.36
CA VAL A 188 1.85 -19.79 2.64
C VAL A 188 2.32 -21.23 2.39
N ARG A 189 3.08 -21.48 1.32
CA ARG A 189 3.66 -22.81 1.04
C ARG A 189 4.67 -23.21 2.11
N GLU A 190 5.58 -22.33 2.48
CA GLU A 190 6.57 -22.59 3.53
C GLU A 190 5.92 -22.90 4.89
N LEU A 191 4.85 -22.16 5.23
CA LEU A 191 4.05 -22.42 6.41
C LEU A 191 3.34 -23.78 6.32
N GLY A 192 2.83 -24.16 5.14
CA GLY A 192 2.21 -25.46 4.89
C GLY A 192 3.19 -26.63 5.05
N ASP A 193 4.40 -26.49 4.50
CA ASP A 193 5.47 -27.48 4.67
C ASP A 193 5.88 -27.63 6.14
N SER A 194 5.99 -26.50 6.84
CA SER A 194 6.30 -26.47 8.27
C SER A 194 5.18 -27.11 9.10
N PHE A 195 3.92 -26.86 8.74
CA PHE A 195 2.75 -27.49 9.36
C PHE A 195 2.76 -29.01 9.17
N SER A 196 2.97 -29.49 7.95
CA SER A 196 3.04 -30.92 7.64
C SER A 196 4.15 -31.63 8.43
N LYS A 197 5.33 -31.00 8.53
CA LYS A 197 6.46 -31.49 9.35
C LYS A 197 6.10 -31.52 10.83
N ALA A 198 5.53 -30.43 11.37
CA ALA A 198 5.13 -30.34 12.76
C ALA A 198 4.04 -31.37 13.13
N LEU A 199 3.07 -31.57 12.25
CA LEU A 199 1.99 -32.53 12.43
C LEU A 199 2.52 -33.97 12.41
N THR A 200 3.47 -34.29 11.53
CA THR A 200 4.11 -35.62 11.49
C THR A 200 4.91 -35.90 12.76
N LYS A 201 5.72 -34.92 13.20
CA LYS A 201 6.67 -35.09 14.31
C LYS A 201 6.05 -34.90 15.71
N SER A 202 4.98 -34.13 15.83
CA SER A 202 4.39 -33.75 17.12
C SER A 202 2.86 -33.91 17.17
N GLY A 203 2.21 -34.37 16.10
CA GLY A 203 0.77 -34.57 16.06
C GLY A 203 0.28 -35.80 16.83
N HIS A 204 1.17 -36.65 17.32
CA HIS A 204 0.83 -37.85 18.07
C HIS A 204 1.09 -37.66 19.57
N SER A 205 0.16 -38.15 20.40
CA SER A 205 0.34 -38.14 21.86
C SER A 205 1.42 -39.11 22.32
N LYS A 206 1.45 -40.32 21.75
CA LYS A 206 2.45 -41.37 22.04
C LYS A 206 3.28 -41.67 20.80
N VAL A 207 4.60 -41.79 20.94
CA VAL A 207 5.48 -42.08 19.79
C VAL A 207 5.21 -43.52 19.33
N PHE A 208 5.04 -43.72 18.02
CA PHE A 208 4.87 -45.05 17.45
C PHE A 208 6.19 -45.83 17.49
N CYS A 209 6.09 -47.15 17.58
CA CYS A 209 7.24 -48.03 17.49
C CYS A 209 7.29 -48.72 16.12
N THR A 210 8.49 -49.10 15.73
CA THR A 210 8.76 -50.06 14.66
C THR A 210 8.33 -51.46 15.12
N PRO A 211 8.13 -52.40 14.19
CA PRO A 211 7.77 -53.78 14.53
C PRO A 211 8.84 -54.53 15.34
N SER A 212 10.09 -54.05 15.36
CA SER A 212 11.18 -54.55 16.22
C SER A 212 11.13 -54.00 17.66
N GLY A 213 10.24 -53.06 17.95
CA GLY A 213 10.07 -52.47 19.29
C GLY A 213 10.89 -51.21 19.53
N GLU A 214 11.62 -50.72 18.53
CA GLU A 214 12.34 -49.44 18.60
C GLU A 214 11.42 -48.26 18.26
N LEU A 215 11.75 -47.04 18.68
CA LEU A 215 10.98 -45.85 18.29
C LEU A 215 11.04 -45.63 16.78
N ASP A 216 9.89 -45.36 16.18
CA ASP A 216 9.80 -45.14 14.73
C ASP A 216 10.39 -43.76 14.36
N PRO A 217 11.44 -43.70 13.52
CA PRO A 217 12.10 -42.45 13.14
C PRO A 217 11.17 -41.45 12.45
N ASP A 218 10.11 -41.92 11.77
CA ASP A 218 9.12 -41.05 11.15
C ASP A 218 8.39 -40.21 12.20
N TYR A 219 8.18 -40.75 13.40
CA TYR A 219 7.44 -40.13 14.50
C TYR A 219 8.35 -39.62 15.64
N THR A 220 9.66 -39.81 15.58
CA THR A 220 10.56 -39.31 16.62
C THR A 220 10.58 -37.79 16.69
N ARG A 221 10.38 -37.23 17.90
CA ARG A 221 10.40 -35.77 18.15
C ARG A 221 11.82 -35.21 18.05
N PRO A 222 12.05 -34.07 17.36
CA PRO A 222 13.35 -33.44 17.29
C PRO A 222 13.82 -33.01 18.69
N GLY A 223 15.04 -33.41 19.09
CA GLY A 223 15.65 -33.09 20.39
C GLY A 223 15.70 -34.22 21.42
N LYS A 224 15.08 -35.39 21.18
CA LYS A 224 15.23 -36.57 22.04
C LYS A 224 16.43 -37.48 21.69
N GLU A 225 17.17 -37.18 20.63
CA GLU A 225 18.30 -38.02 20.17
C GLU A 225 19.61 -37.86 20.96
N ILE A 226 19.69 -36.91 21.91
CA ILE A 226 20.88 -36.75 22.76
C ILE A 226 20.51 -37.00 24.22
N ARG A 227 20.37 -38.28 24.59
CA ARG A 227 20.74 -38.83 25.91
C ARG A 227 20.55 -40.35 25.90
N LYS A 228 21.54 -41.06 25.38
CA LYS A 228 21.85 -42.46 25.79
C LYS A 228 22.41 -42.48 27.23
N SER A 229 21.75 -41.79 28.16
CA SER A 229 22.16 -41.68 29.57
C SER A 229 21.04 -42.25 30.42
N LYS A 230 21.33 -43.38 31.04
CA LYS A 230 20.44 -44.30 31.78
C LYS A 230 19.75 -43.74 33.04
N VAL A 231 19.62 -42.42 33.21
CA VAL A 231 19.12 -41.82 34.45
C VAL A 231 18.36 -40.52 34.15
N GLN A 232 17.09 -40.66 33.74
CA GLN A 232 15.95 -39.72 33.84
C GLN A 232 14.92 -40.10 32.77
N LEU A 233 14.17 -41.18 33.04
CA LEU A 233 13.04 -41.62 32.23
C LEU A 233 11.74 -41.42 33.03
N ASP A 234 11.52 -40.21 33.52
CA ASP A 234 10.24 -39.88 34.13
C ASP A 234 9.26 -39.36 33.06
N SER A 235 8.16 -40.09 32.92
CA SER A 235 6.80 -39.60 32.59
C SER A 235 6.24 -39.63 31.15
N GLU A 236 6.79 -40.38 30.19
CA GLU A 236 5.99 -40.79 29.01
C GLU A 236 5.86 -42.31 28.95
N GLU A 237 4.72 -42.82 29.43
CA GLU A 237 4.29 -44.21 29.26
C GLU A 237 4.41 -44.62 27.77
N ASP A 238 5.11 -45.73 27.53
CA ASP A 238 5.32 -46.34 26.21
C ASP A 238 3.98 -46.68 25.52
N ILE A 239 3.94 -46.57 24.18
CA ILE A 239 2.72 -46.80 23.40
C ILE A 239 2.16 -48.21 23.59
N THR A 240 3.02 -49.23 23.71
CA THR A 240 2.61 -50.62 23.91
C THR A 240 1.99 -50.81 25.29
N THR A 241 2.58 -50.19 26.31
CA THR A 241 2.06 -50.22 27.68
C THR A 241 0.73 -49.49 27.79
N TRP A 242 0.63 -48.33 27.12
CA TRP A 242 -0.59 -47.53 27.02
C TRP A 242 -1.73 -48.29 26.32
N ILE A 243 -1.44 -48.93 25.17
CA ILE A 243 -2.40 -49.78 24.45
C ILE A 243 -2.83 -50.96 25.31
N ARG A 244 -1.89 -51.64 25.98
CA ARG A 244 -2.20 -52.78 26.85
C ARG A 244 -3.12 -52.38 28.00
N ARG A 245 -2.90 -51.23 28.62
CA ARG A 245 -3.79 -50.69 29.65
C ARG A 245 -5.19 -50.42 29.07
N ALA A 246 -5.26 -49.72 27.94
CA ALA A 246 -6.55 -49.43 27.30
C ALA A 246 -7.31 -50.70 26.90
N TYR A 247 -6.61 -51.72 26.39
CA TYR A 247 -7.16 -53.04 26.06
C TYR A 247 -7.71 -53.76 27.30
N ARG A 248 -7.01 -53.69 28.45
CA ARG A 248 -7.47 -54.29 29.71
C ARG A 248 -8.69 -53.57 30.28
N GLU A 249 -8.68 -52.24 30.26
CA GLU A 249 -9.78 -51.39 30.76
C GLU A 249 -11.07 -51.55 29.94
N SER A 250 -10.95 -51.92 28.67
CA SER A 250 -12.07 -52.06 27.75
C SER A 250 -12.62 -53.48 27.63
N ARG A 251 -12.05 -54.46 28.35
CA ARG A 251 -12.46 -55.87 28.28
C ARG A 251 -13.95 -55.98 28.60
N GLY A 252 -14.73 -56.29 27.58
CA GLY A 252 -16.18 -56.48 27.68
C GLY A 252 -16.57 -57.95 27.47
N THR A 253 -17.64 -58.16 26.71
CA THR A 253 -18.18 -59.49 26.36
C THR A 253 -17.43 -60.17 25.21
N GLU A 254 -16.28 -59.65 24.81
CA GLU A 254 -15.50 -60.14 23.67
C GLU A 254 -14.60 -61.32 24.04
N LEU A 255 -14.28 -62.16 23.04
CA LEU A 255 -13.41 -63.31 23.26
C LEU A 255 -11.96 -62.86 23.51
N PRO A 256 -11.22 -63.49 24.45
CA PRO A 256 -9.82 -63.14 24.68
C PRO A 256 -8.98 -63.25 23.40
N GLY A 257 -8.29 -62.18 23.03
CA GLY A 257 -7.48 -62.11 21.81
C GLY A 257 -8.17 -61.44 20.62
N THR A 258 -9.46 -61.09 20.68
CA THR A 258 -10.11 -60.27 19.64
C THR A 258 -9.89 -58.78 19.89
N VAL A 259 -9.84 -57.99 18.81
CA VAL A 259 -9.67 -56.54 18.86
C VAL A 259 -11.04 -55.84 18.89
N ASN A 260 -11.30 -55.07 19.95
CA ASN A 260 -12.50 -54.24 20.07
C ASN A 260 -12.40 -52.97 19.22
N PRO A 261 -13.33 -52.71 18.28
CA PRO A 261 -13.32 -51.46 17.51
C PRO A 261 -13.43 -50.19 18.37
N ARG A 262 -14.16 -50.25 19.51
CA ARG A 262 -14.32 -49.09 20.41
C ARG A 262 -13.02 -48.67 21.08
N VAL A 263 -12.10 -49.61 21.27
CA VAL A 263 -10.76 -49.33 21.82
C VAL A 263 -9.95 -48.55 20.81
N LEU A 264 -10.00 -48.95 19.53
CA LEU A 264 -9.33 -48.25 18.44
C LEU A 264 -9.83 -46.80 18.33
N GLU A 265 -11.15 -46.58 18.40
CA GLU A 265 -11.75 -45.24 18.40
C GLU A 265 -11.23 -44.36 19.55
N ARG A 266 -11.26 -44.89 20.78
CA ARG A 266 -10.75 -44.18 21.96
C ARG A 266 -9.26 -43.86 21.84
N LEU A 267 -8.46 -44.84 21.45
CA LEU A 267 -7.00 -44.67 21.27
C LEU A 267 -6.71 -43.65 20.18
N PHE A 268 -7.40 -43.72 19.04
CA PHE A 268 -7.23 -42.75 17.95
C PHE A 268 -7.55 -41.31 18.39
N ARG A 269 -8.64 -41.11 19.14
CA ARG A 269 -9.02 -39.79 19.68
C ARG A 269 -7.96 -39.22 20.62
N GLN A 270 -7.40 -40.06 21.49
CA GLN A 270 -6.32 -39.68 22.40
C GLN A 270 -5.03 -39.41 21.64
N GLN A 271 -4.71 -40.22 20.63
CA GLN A 271 -3.49 -40.10 19.83
C GLN A 271 -3.47 -38.84 18.96
N SER A 272 -4.62 -38.42 18.44
CA SER A 272 -4.82 -37.22 17.60
C SER A 272 -5.12 -35.93 18.39
N SER A 273 -5.07 -35.95 19.73
CA SER A 273 -5.37 -34.77 20.55
C SER A 273 -4.53 -33.53 20.24
N PRO A 274 -3.25 -33.63 19.84
CA PRO A 274 -2.43 -32.45 19.51
C PRO A 274 -2.79 -31.77 18.19
N TRP A 275 -3.57 -32.42 17.31
CA TRP A 275 -3.87 -31.92 15.95
C TRP A 275 -4.50 -30.52 15.97
N SER A 276 -5.40 -30.27 16.93
CA SER A 276 -6.10 -29.00 17.05
C SER A 276 -5.12 -27.83 17.28
N GLY A 277 -4.24 -27.96 18.26
CA GLY A 277 -3.28 -26.90 18.61
C GLY A 277 -2.31 -26.60 17.47
N ILE A 278 -1.80 -27.64 16.79
CA ILE A 278 -0.86 -27.48 15.68
C ILE A 278 -1.54 -26.78 14.49
N ALA A 279 -2.76 -27.20 14.15
CA ALA A 279 -3.51 -26.59 13.06
C ALA A 279 -3.89 -25.13 13.36
N LEU A 280 -4.33 -24.81 14.58
CA LEU A 280 -4.65 -23.43 14.98
C LEU A 280 -3.43 -22.51 14.92
N ILE A 281 -2.24 -22.99 15.30
CA ILE A 281 -0.98 -22.22 15.15
C ILE A 281 -0.69 -21.96 13.68
N TYR A 282 -0.85 -22.97 12.81
CA TYR A 282 -0.66 -22.81 11.36
C TYR A 282 -1.64 -21.80 10.76
N ILE A 283 -2.94 -21.95 11.04
CA ILE A 283 -4.00 -21.03 10.60
C ILE A 283 -3.71 -19.60 11.07
N GLY A 284 -3.27 -19.42 12.33
CA GLY A 284 -2.88 -18.13 12.88
C GLY A 284 -1.71 -17.50 12.11
N ARG A 285 -0.64 -18.25 11.86
CA ARG A 285 0.52 -17.77 11.10
C ARG A 285 0.18 -17.37 9.66
N VAL A 286 -0.68 -18.15 9.00
CA VAL A 286 -1.16 -17.81 7.65
C VAL A 286 -1.97 -16.50 7.69
N SER A 287 -2.80 -16.33 8.72
CA SER A 287 -3.59 -15.12 8.91
C SER A 287 -2.70 -13.88 9.13
N ASP A 288 -1.61 -14.04 9.88
CA ASP A 288 -0.63 -12.97 10.08
C ASP A 288 0.13 -12.63 8.80
N ALA A 289 0.47 -13.64 7.99
CA ALA A 289 1.08 -13.44 6.67
C ALA A 289 0.14 -12.65 5.73
N VAL A 290 -1.15 -12.96 5.73
CA VAL A 290 -2.16 -12.20 4.95
C VAL A 290 -2.29 -10.77 5.47
N LYS A 291 -2.30 -10.55 6.79
CA LYS A 291 -2.34 -9.19 7.36
C LYS A 291 -1.12 -8.36 6.95
N ALA A 292 0.08 -8.97 7.00
CA ALA A 292 1.32 -8.33 6.56
C ALA A 292 1.27 -7.99 5.05
N PHE A 293 0.84 -8.94 4.22
CA PHE A 293 0.66 -8.73 2.78
C PHE A 293 -0.32 -7.58 2.48
N ASN A 294 -1.49 -7.56 3.12
CA ASN A 294 -2.50 -6.53 2.92
C ASN A 294 -1.96 -5.15 3.28
N ARG A 295 -1.26 -5.04 4.43
CA ARG A 295 -0.66 -3.77 4.88
C ARG A 295 0.38 -3.26 3.90
N ASP A 296 1.31 -4.12 3.48
CA ASP A 296 2.43 -3.71 2.62
C ASP A 296 1.94 -3.39 1.20
N THR A 297 0.94 -4.11 0.69
CA THR A 297 0.29 -3.83 -0.60
C THR A 297 -0.46 -2.49 -0.56
N LEU A 298 -1.23 -2.22 0.50
CA LEU A 298 -1.92 -0.94 0.65
C LEU A 298 -0.94 0.23 0.82
N ALA A 299 0.22 0.01 1.46
CA ALA A 299 1.29 1.00 1.54
C ALA A 299 1.89 1.34 0.17
N ALA A 300 2.00 0.36 -0.72
CA ALA A 300 2.48 0.57 -2.09
C ALA A 300 1.46 1.32 -2.97
N ILE A 301 0.16 1.10 -2.77
CA ILE A 301 -0.91 1.70 -3.58
C ILE A 301 -1.29 3.10 -3.08
N ILE A 302 -1.45 3.28 -1.76
CA ILE A 302 -1.98 4.49 -1.15
C ILE A 302 -0.85 5.21 -0.41
N ARG A 303 -0.52 6.44 -0.83
CA ARG A 303 0.52 7.27 -0.16
C ARG A 303 0.06 7.81 1.20
N ASP A 304 -1.22 8.14 1.31
CA ASP A 304 -1.86 8.76 2.48
C ASP A 304 -2.02 7.74 3.62
N GLN A 305 -1.32 7.97 4.74
CA GLN A 305 -1.32 7.05 5.88
C GLN A 305 -2.67 6.93 6.56
N ASP A 306 -3.39 8.04 6.74
CA ASP A 306 -4.65 8.02 7.48
C ASP A 306 -5.70 7.21 6.73
N VAL A 307 -5.75 7.34 5.40
CA VAL A 307 -6.66 6.55 4.56
C VAL A 307 -6.30 5.07 4.60
N ARG A 308 -5.01 4.71 4.65
CA ARG A 308 -4.60 3.31 4.85
C ARG A 308 -5.12 2.76 6.16
N GLU A 309 -4.95 3.49 7.26
CA GLU A 309 -5.34 3.03 8.60
C GLU A 309 -6.87 2.88 8.72
N ARG A 310 -7.65 3.83 8.18
CA ARG A 310 -9.11 3.74 8.16
C ARG A 310 -9.59 2.57 7.30
N LEU A 311 -9.00 2.39 6.11
CA LEU A 311 -9.33 1.27 5.23
C LEU A 311 -8.99 -0.08 5.88
N ILE A 312 -7.80 -0.23 6.47
CA ILE A 312 -7.40 -1.44 7.20
C ILE A 312 -8.36 -1.73 8.35
N SER A 313 -8.73 -0.71 9.13
CA SER A 313 -9.68 -0.83 10.25
C SER A 313 -11.04 -1.31 9.77
N ARG A 314 -11.52 -0.83 8.62
CA ARG A 314 -12.78 -1.29 8.01
C ARG A 314 -12.69 -2.73 7.53
N LEU A 315 -11.58 -3.11 6.91
CA LEU A 315 -11.33 -4.47 6.43
C LEU A 315 -11.27 -5.47 7.59
N GLN A 316 -10.74 -5.07 8.74
CA GLN A 316 -10.63 -5.92 9.94
C GLN A 316 -11.97 -6.54 10.34
N ARG A 317 -13.08 -5.78 10.29
CA ARG A 317 -14.42 -6.29 10.61
C ARG A 317 -14.85 -7.46 9.70
N GLY A 318 -14.53 -7.36 8.40
CA GLY A 318 -14.78 -8.45 7.46
C GLY A 318 -13.89 -9.66 7.72
N GLN A 319 -12.62 -9.42 8.07
CA GLN A 319 -11.68 -10.49 8.41
C GLN A 319 -12.14 -11.29 9.63
N ASP A 320 -12.60 -10.62 10.68
CA ASP A 320 -13.04 -11.27 11.92
C ASP A 320 -14.25 -12.19 11.67
N ALA A 321 -15.18 -11.76 10.81
CA ALA A 321 -16.32 -12.59 10.39
C ALA A 321 -15.88 -13.84 9.62
N THR A 322 -14.95 -13.69 8.68
CA THR A 322 -14.40 -14.83 7.93
C THR A 322 -13.59 -15.77 8.82
N HIS A 323 -12.84 -15.23 9.79
CA HIS A 323 -12.13 -16.04 10.80
C HIS A 323 -13.08 -16.87 11.65
N ALA A 324 -14.20 -16.30 12.08
CA ALA A 324 -15.21 -17.04 12.83
C ALA A 324 -15.79 -18.21 12.01
N LYS A 325 -16.06 -17.98 10.71
CA LYS A 325 -16.51 -19.03 9.78
C LYS A 325 -15.47 -20.14 9.59
N ALA A 326 -14.21 -19.75 9.35
CA ALA A 326 -13.09 -20.69 9.20
C ALA A 326 -12.88 -21.54 10.45
N LYS A 327 -12.98 -20.93 11.64
CA LYS A 327 -12.87 -21.64 12.92
C LYS A 327 -14.01 -22.65 13.11
N LYS A 328 -15.24 -22.27 12.78
CA LYS A 328 -16.40 -23.16 12.87
C LYS A 328 -16.23 -24.39 11.95
N GLU A 329 -15.88 -24.18 10.68
CA GLU A 329 -15.66 -25.29 9.74
C GLU A 329 -14.47 -26.17 10.15
N PHE A 330 -13.43 -25.56 10.74
CA PHE A 330 -12.31 -26.31 11.31
C PHE A 330 -12.74 -27.21 12.48
N GLU A 331 -13.58 -26.70 13.39
CA GLU A 331 -14.10 -27.47 14.53
C GLU A 331 -15.00 -28.63 14.07
N GLU A 332 -15.86 -28.39 13.07
CA GLU A 332 -16.68 -29.43 12.44
C GLU A 332 -15.82 -30.51 11.78
N MET A 333 -14.84 -30.12 10.95
CA MET A 333 -13.90 -31.06 10.31
C MET A 333 -13.10 -31.86 11.34
N LEU A 334 -12.60 -31.22 12.39
CA LEU A 334 -11.85 -31.89 13.45
C LEU A 334 -12.73 -32.92 14.18
N ASN A 335 -14.01 -32.58 14.39
CA ASN A 335 -14.98 -33.49 14.99
C ASN A 335 -15.35 -34.63 14.04
N ASP A 336 -15.42 -34.42 12.74
CA ASP A 336 -15.67 -35.50 11.77
C ASP A 336 -14.50 -36.50 11.73
N GLU A 337 -13.26 -36.00 11.76
CA GLU A 337 -12.06 -36.85 11.73
C GLU A 337 -11.84 -37.60 13.05
N ARG A 338 -12.06 -36.96 14.21
CA ARG A 338 -11.77 -37.55 15.53
C ARG A 338 -13.00 -38.15 16.21
N GLY A 339 -14.16 -37.52 16.04
CA GLY A 339 -15.44 -37.91 16.62
C GLY A 339 -16.21 -38.92 15.78
N GLY A 340 -15.92 -39.03 14.48
CA GLY A 340 -16.57 -39.96 13.56
C GLY A 340 -16.14 -41.42 13.68
N ILE A 341 -16.65 -42.25 12.77
CA ILE A 341 -16.32 -43.66 12.62
C ILE A 341 -14.94 -43.83 11.96
N LEU A 342 -14.16 -44.82 12.42
CA LEU A 342 -12.87 -45.16 11.80
C LEU A 342 -13.12 -45.93 10.49
N GLN A 343 -13.34 -45.18 9.40
CA GLN A 343 -13.58 -45.74 8.08
C GLN A 343 -12.58 -45.18 7.06
N THR A 344 -12.07 -46.05 6.19
CA THR A 344 -11.22 -45.67 5.06
C THR A 344 -11.48 -46.59 3.87
N VAL A 345 -11.56 -46.00 2.68
CA VAL A 345 -11.57 -46.71 1.39
C VAL A 345 -10.19 -46.65 0.72
N ASN A 346 -9.20 -46.04 1.38
CA ASN A 346 -7.88 -45.84 0.82
C ASN A 346 -7.07 -47.15 0.85
N HIS A 347 -6.67 -47.65 -0.31
CA HIS A 347 -5.88 -48.87 -0.47
C HIS A 347 -4.55 -48.84 0.30
N TYR A 348 -3.96 -47.65 0.47
CA TYR A 348 -2.73 -47.49 1.26
C TYR A 348 -2.87 -47.97 2.71
N TYR A 349 -4.07 -47.97 3.29
CA TYR A 349 -4.29 -48.52 4.62
C TYR A 349 -3.99 -50.02 4.67
N ALA A 350 -4.58 -50.78 3.74
CA ALA A 350 -4.40 -52.23 3.67
C ALA A 350 -2.95 -52.61 3.34
N GLU A 351 -2.32 -51.89 2.41
CA GLU A 351 -0.91 -52.07 2.06
C GLU A 351 0.01 -51.79 3.26
N THR A 352 -0.20 -50.66 3.94
CA THR A 352 0.60 -50.28 5.12
C THR A 352 0.41 -51.29 6.26
N LEU A 353 -0.81 -51.75 6.50
CA LEU A 353 -1.09 -52.74 7.54
C LEU A 353 -0.42 -54.08 7.25
N THR A 354 -0.50 -54.57 6.00
CA THR A 354 0.18 -55.80 5.58
C THR A 354 1.69 -55.65 5.71
N ALA A 355 2.26 -54.53 5.26
CA ALA A 355 3.70 -54.27 5.39
C ALA A 355 4.18 -54.28 6.85
N ILE A 356 3.44 -53.63 7.77
CA ILE A 356 3.75 -53.62 9.20
C ILE A 356 3.69 -55.05 9.78
N ARG A 357 2.67 -55.84 9.40
CA ARG A 357 2.52 -57.23 9.84
C ARG A 357 3.64 -58.13 9.33
N ASP A 358 4.01 -58.00 8.06
CA ASP A 358 5.10 -58.76 7.45
C ASP A 358 6.44 -58.44 8.12
N GLU A 359 6.71 -57.16 8.36
CA GLU A 359 7.90 -56.70 9.07
C GLU A 359 7.94 -57.24 10.51
N ARG A 360 6.79 -57.30 11.19
CA ARG A 360 6.70 -57.88 12.54
C ARG A 360 7.01 -59.37 12.56
N VAL A 361 6.47 -60.13 11.61
CA VAL A 361 6.78 -61.57 11.48
C VAL A 361 8.25 -61.76 11.16
N ARG A 362 8.81 -60.96 10.24
CA ARG A 362 10.24 -60.99 9.89
C ARG A 362 11.12 -60.66 11.09
N ALA A 363 10.80 -59.63 11.87
CA ALA A 363 11.55 -59.27 13.07
C ALA A 363 11.55 -60.40 14.12
N ARG A 364 10.42 -61.11 14.28
CA ARG A 364 10.35 -62.31 15.14
C ARG A 364 11.24 -63.44 14.61
N LEU A 365 11.19 -63.72 13.31
CA LEU A 365 12.02 -64.75 12.67
C LEU A 365 13.52 -64.45 12.80
N GLN A 366 13.92 -63.19 12.58
CA GLN A 366 15.30 -62.74 12.76
C GLN A 366 15.76 -62.88 14.22
N GLY A 367 14.88 -62.59 15.19
CA GLY A 367 15.15 -62.85 16.62
C GLY A 367 15.38 -64.33 16.96
N LEU A 368 14.94 -65.25 16.09
CA LEU A 368 15.22 -66.69 16.19
C LEU A 368 16.49 -67.12 15.45
N GLY A 369 17.23 -66.19 14.85
CA GLY A 369 18.41 -66.46 14.03
C GLY A 369 18.10 -66.86 12.58
N LEU A 370 16.82 -66.78 12.18
CA LEU A 370 16.36 -67.06 10.82
C LEU A 370 16.39 -65.78 9.99
N GLY A 371 17.58 -65.39 9.57
CA GLY A 371 17.79 -64.29 8.61
C GLY A 371 17.93 -64.80 7.17
N ASP A 372 17.83 -63.90 6.20
CA ASP A 372 17.92 -64.22 4.77
C ASP A 372 19.28 -64.81 4.34
N THR A 373 20.29 -64.77 5.23
CA THR A 373 21.64 -65.28 5.00
C THR A 373 21.94 -66.61 5.69
N THR A 374 21.01 -67.15 6.50
CA THR A 374 21.22 -68.37 7.28
C THR A 374 20.69 -69.60 6.53
N TYR A 375 21.56 -70.39 5.92
CA TYR A 375 21.20 -71.69 5.33
C TYR A 375 21.33 -72.79 6.40
N GLY A 376 20.21 -73.33 6.87
CA GLY A 376 20.19 -74.40 7.87
C GLY A 376 18.86 -75.15 7.93
N SER A 377 18.87 -76.37 8.50
CA SER A 377 17.65 -77.15 8.74
C SER A 377 16.82 -76.49 9.85
N VAL A 378 15.63 -76.01 9.52
CA VAL A 378 14.73 -75.34 10.46
C VAL A 378 13.70 -76.33 11.00
N ASN A 379 13.59 -76.44 12.33
CA ASN A 379 12.51 -77.20 12.96
C ASN A 379 11.23 -76.34 12.98
N LEU A 380 10.29 -76.64 12.08
CA LEU A 380 9.01 -75.93 11.95
C LEU A 380 8.22 -75.88 13.26
N THR A 381 8.27 -76.93 14.08
CA THR A 381 7.57 -76.98 15.38
C THR A 381 8.17 -75.98 16.38
N GLN A 382 9.50 -75.86 16.44
CA GLN A 382 10.18 -74.89 17.30
C GLN A 382 9.93 -73.45 16.85
N VAL A 383 9.80 -73.24 15.54
CA VAL A 383 9.45 -71.94 14.95
C VAL A 383 8.02 -71.55 15.30
N MET A 384 7.05 -72.44 15.11
CA MET A 384 5.64 -72.18 15.45
C MET A 384 5.48 -71.86 16.95
N GLN A 385 6.11 -72.64 17.84
CA GLN A 385 6.03 -72.42 19.29
C GLN A 385 6.58 -71.06 19.75
N ARG A 386 7.57 -70.52 19.05
CA ARG A 386 8.19 -69.22 19.40
C ARG A 386 7.58 -68.02 18.65
N ILE A 387 6.83 -68.25 17.57
CA ILE A 387 6.10 -67.20 16.84
C ILE A 387 4.77 -66.85 17.52
N HIS A 388 4.10 -67.82 18.13
CA HIS A 388 2.86 -67.61 18.85
C HIS A 388 3.09 -66.79 20.11
N LEU A 389 2.45 -65.62 20.17
CA LEU A 389 2.39 -64.78 21.35
C LEU A 389 1.18 -65.16 22.21
N SER A 390 1.16 -64.66 23.44
CA SER A 390 -0.07 -64.69 24.24
C SER A 390 -1.21 -63.97 23.50
N ASN A 391 -2.47 -64.39 23.72
CA ASN A 391 -3.64 -63.75 23.11
C ASN A 391 -3.66 -62.23 23.37
N GLU A 392 -3.19 -61.81 24.55
CA GLU A 392 -3.10 -60.40 24.91
C GLU A 392 -2.01 -59.67 24.13
N ASP A 393 -0.81 -60.22 24.03
CA ASP A 393 0.29 -59.58 23.31
C ASP A 393 0.04 -59.54 21.80
N GLN A 394 -0.65 -60.55 21.25
CA GLN A 394 -1.11 -60.53 19.87
C GLN A 394 -2.16 -59.43 19.65
N ALA A 395 -3.17 -59.31 20.53
CA ALA A 395 -4.18 -58.27 20.44
C ALA A 395 -3.58 -56.84 20.56
N VAL A 396 -2.62 -56.63 21.47
CA VAL A 396 -1.91 -55.35 21.61
C VAL A 396 -1.13 -55.00 20.34
N ASN A 397 -0.46 -55.99 19.76
CA ASN A 397 0.26 -55.84 18.50
C ASN A 397 -0.68 -55.49 17.34
N ASP A 398 -1.80 -56.19 17.20
CA ASP A 398 -2.79 -55.92 16.17
C ASP A 398 -3.42 -54.53 16.33
N ILE A 399 -3.74 -54.12 17.56
CA ILE A 399 -4.24 -52.77 17.86
C ILE A 399 -3.21 -51.71 17.45
N HIS A 400 -1.94 -51.90 17.81
CA HIS A 400 -0.87 -50.98 17.43
C HIS A 400 -0.76 -50.83 15.91
N ASP A 401 -0.78 -51.93 15.17
CA ASP A 401 -0.55 -51.93 13.72
C ASP A 401 -1.72 -51.30 12.98
N ILE A 402 -2.95 -51.63 13.37
CA ILE A 402 -4.18 -51.01 12.86
C ILE A 402 -4.18 -49.52 13.17
N LEU A 403 -3.89 -49.13 14.41
CA LEU A 403 -3.85 -47.72 14.82
C LEU A 403 -2.80 -46.95 14.03
N LYS A 404 -1.58 -47.48 13.86
CA LYS A 404 -0.49 -46.84 13.12
C LYS A 404 -0.83 -46.67 11.65
N ALA A 405 -1.33 -47.73 10.99
CA ALA A 405 -1.72 -47.70 9.59
C ALA A 405 -2.86 -46.70 9.34
N TYR A 406 -3.91 -46.73 10.17
CA TYR A 406 -5.03 -45.79 10.04
C TYR A 406 -4.61 -44.35 10.35
N TYR A 407 -3.81 -44.15 11.41
CA TYR A 407 -3.31 -42.83 11.80
C TYR A 407 -2.54 -42.17 10.66
N LYS A 408 -1.67 -42.91 9.96
CA LYS A 408 -0.92 -42.38 8.81
C LYS A 408 -1.82 -41.86 7.69
N VAL A 409 -2.92 -42.55 7.39
CA VAL A 409 -3.89 -42.13 6.37
C VAL A 409 -4.70 -40.92 6.84
N ALA A 410 -5.23 -40.97 8.07
CA ALA A 410 -6.03 -39.89 8.63
C ALA A 410 -5.21 -38.60 8.82
N LEU A 411 -3.94 -38.71 9.22
CA LEU A 411 -3.03 -37.57 9.37
C LEU A 411 -2.85 -36.79 8.06
N LYS A 412 -2.61 -37.51 6.95
CA LYS A 412 -2.45 -36.91 5.62
C LYS A 412 -3.74 -36.26 5.15
N ARG A 413 -4.87 -36.98 5.28
CA ARG A 413 -6.20 -36.45 4.93
C ARG A 413 -6.52 -35.18 5.71
N PHE A 414 -6.28 -35.18 7.02
CA PHE A 414 -6.48 -34.01 7.88
C PHE A 414 -5.59 -32.84 7.45
N ALA A 415 -4.30 -33.10 7.20
CA ALA A 415 -3.36 -32.06 6.77
C ALA A 415 -3.82 -31.38 5.46
N ASP A 416 -4.16 -32.19 4.45
CA ASP A 416 -4.65 -31.69 3.16
C ASP A 416 -5.97 -30.93 3.30
N ASN A 417 -6.89 -31.44 4.13
CA ASN A 417 -8.16 -30.78 4.40
C ASN A 417 -7.99 -29.43 5.10
N VAL A 418 -7.07 -29.29 6.05
CA VAL A 418 -6.79 -27.99 6.69
C VAL A 418 -6.25 -27.00 5.66
N VAL A 419 -5.33 -27.41 4.80
CA VAL A 419 -4.78 -26.53 3.75
C VAL A 419 -5.86 -26.13 2.75
N ILE A 420 -6.61 -27.09 2.20
CA ILE A 420 -7.58 -26.81 1.11
C ILE A 420 -8.86 -26.18 1.65
N GLN A 421 -9.46 -26.76 2.68
CA GLN A 421 -10.80 -26.36 3.14
C GLN A 421 -10.76 -25.19 4.10
N ILE A 422 -9.69 -25.00 4.87
CA ILE A 422 -9.60 -23.87 5.80
C ILE A 422 -8.79 -22.72 5.20
N VAL A 423 -7.55 -22.99 4.79
CA VAL A 423 -6.66 -21.94 4.28
C VAL A 423 -7.07 -21.47 2.88
N GLU A 424 -7.09 -22.35 1.87
CA GLU A 424 -7.38 -21.93 0.50
C GLU A 424 -8.82 -21.45 0.31
N ARG A 425 -9.80 -22.09 0.96
CA ARG A 425 -11.22 -21.74 0.80
C ARG A 425 -11.64 -20.52 1.63
N HIS A 426 -11.28 -20.43 2.91
CA HIS A 426 -11.76 -19.34 3.77
C HIS A 426 -10.77 -18.19 3.91
N ILE A 427 -9.46 -18.46 3.97
CA ILE A 427 -8.49 -17.37 4.18
C ILE A 427 -8.08 -16.72 2.85
N LEU A 428 -7.76 -17.55 1.84
CA LEU A 428 -7.28 -17.09 0.53
C LEU A 428 -8.37 -17.07 -0.55
N GLY A 429 -9.55 -17.62 -0.23
CA GLY A 429 -10.66 -17.76 -1.17
C GLY A 429 -11.39 -16.45 -1.45
N ARG A 430 -12.49 -16.55 -2.20
CA ARG A 430 -13.26 -15.39 -2.70
C ARG A 430 -13.72 -14.46 -1.57
N ASP A 431 -14.21 -15.04 -0.48
CA ASP A 431 -14.71 -14.30 0.69
C ASP A 431 -13.62 -14.12 1.77
N GLY A 432 -12.37 -14.42 1.42
CA GLY A 432 -11.24 -14.43 2.34
C GLY A 432 -10.68 -13.04 2.64
N PRO A 433 -10.03 -12.85 3.81
CA PRO A 433 -9.31 -11.64 4.22
C PRO A 433 -8.44 -10.97 3.15
N VAL A 434 -7.86 -11.77 2.24
CA VAL A 434 -6.99 -11.26 1.17
C VAL A 434 -7.79 -10.64 0.02
N ARG A 435 -9.06 -11.03 -0.18
CA ARG A 435 -9.94 -10.57 -1.28
C ARG A 435 -11.08 -9.63 -0.84
N VAL A 436 -11.16 -9.28 0.44
CA VAL A 436 -12.23 -8.41 0.99
C VAL A 436 -12.30 -7.06 0.29
N LEU A 437 -11.17 -6.48 -0.10
CA LEU A 437 -11.16 -5.23 -0.85
C LEU A 437 -11.44 -5.52 -2.33
N CYS A 438 -12.70 -5.34 -2.73
CA CYS A 438 -13.20 -5.57 -4.08
C CYS A 438 -14.12 -4.44 -4.56
N SER A 439 -14.46 -4.44 -5.84
CA SER A 439 -15.39 -3.44 -6.40
C SER A 439 -16.78 -3.51 -5.76
N ASP A 440 -17.27 -4.71 -5.41
CA ASP A 440 -18.59 -4.88 -4.79
C ASP A 440 -18.62 -4.19 -3.42
N MET A 441 -17.59 -4.41 -2.60
CA MET A 441 -17.44 -3.75 -1.31
C MET A 441 -17.43 -2.22 -1.44
N VAL A 442 -16.77 -1.66 -2.45
CA VAL A 442 -16.75 -0.21 -2.69
C VAL A 442 -18.12 0.31 -3.15
N ASN A 443 -18.90 -0.51 -3.87
CA ASN A 443 -20.24 -0.15 -4.32
C ASN A 443 -21.25 -0.14 -3.17
N ASP A 444 -21.08 -1.02 -2.20
CA ASP A 444 -21.96 -1.13 -1.02
C ASP A 444 -21.77 0.01 -0.01
N LEU A 445 -20.68 0.80 -0.11
CA LEU A 445 -20.43 1.92 0.81
C LEU A 445 -21.42 3.07 0.59
N ASP A 446 -21.94 3.60 1.69
CA ASP A 446 -22.72 4.83 1.68
C ASP A 446 -21.83 6.10 1.67
N ASP A 447 -22.44 7.26 1.47
CA ASP A 447 -21.70 8.53 1.38
C ASP A 447 -20.99 8.92 2.68
N ALA A 448 -21.49 8.47 3.85
CA ALA A 448 -20.87 8.73 5.14
C ALA A 448 -19.65 7.82 5.36
N GLU A 449 -19.74 6.56 4.98
CA GLU A 449 -18.63 5.60 4.99
C GLU A 449 -17.54 6.00 3.99
N LEU A 450 -17.92 6.49 2.80
CA LEU A 450 -16.97 7.02 1.81
C LEU A 450 -16.19 8.21 2.35
N LEU A 451 -16.89 9.13 3.03
CA LEU A 451 -16.27 10.30 3.65
C LEU A 451 -15.36 9.90 4.82
N ASP A 452 -15.77 8.94 5.64
CA ASP A 452 -14.96 8.43 6.75
C ASP A 452 -13.67 7.78 6.22
N ILE A 453 -13.75 6.92 5.20
CA ILE A 453 -12.60 6.16 4.72
C ILE A 453 -11.67 7.03 3.85
N ALA A 454 -12.22 7.72 2.85
CA ALA A 454 -11.45 8.36 1.77
C ALA A 454 -11.54 9.89 1.76
N GLY A 455 -12.28 10.49 2.69
CA GLY A 455 -12.46 11.94 2.76
C GLY A 455 -11.15 12.69 2.93
N GLU A 456 -10.96 13.73 2.13
CA GLU A 456 -9.83 14.63 2.26
C GLU A 456 -9.89 15.43 3.56
N LYS A 457 -8.73 15.59 4.22
CA LYS A 457 -8.61 16.53 5.35
C LYS A 457 -8.93 17.94 4.89
N PHE A 458 -9.48 18.74 5.79
CA PHE A 458 -9.80 20.15 5.52
C PHE A 458 -8.61 20.93 4.93
N LEU A 459 -7.42 20.75 5.48
CA LEU A 459 -6.20 21.42 5.00
C LEU A 459 -5.87 21.03 3.55
N THR A 460 -5.93 19.74 3.23
CA THR A 460 -5.66 19.22 1.88
C THR A 460 -6.70 19.69 0.88
N SER A 461 -7.99 19.67 1.28
CA SER A 461 -9.10 20.14 0.45
C SER A 461 -9.00 21.65 0.20
N SER A 462 -8.67 22.44 1.22
CA SER A 462 -8.48 23.90 1.10
C SER A 462 -7.31 24.23 0.16
N LEU A 463 -6.17 23.56 0.34
CA LEU A 463 -5.00 23.72 -0.52
C LEU A 463 -5.31 23.32 -1.97
N ARG A 464 -6.03 22.21 -2.18
CA ARG A 464 -6.48 21.77 -3.51
C ARG A 464 -7.34 22.85 -4.17
N ASN A 465 -8.30 23.43 -3.45
CA ASN A 465 -9.14 24.50 -4.00
C ASN A 465 -8.33 25.75 -4.36
N GLU A 466 -7.34 26.11 -3.55
CA GLU A 466 -6.44 27.22 -3.85
C GLU A 466 -5.63 26.97 -5.13
N LEU A 467 -5.06 25.76 -5.27
CA LEU A 467 -4.26 25.36 -6.43
C LEU A 467 -5.11 25.24 -7.69
N ILE A 468 -6.32 24.67 -7.61
CA ILE A 468 -7.27 24.63 -8.74
C ILE A 468 -7.59 26.06 -9.18
N GLY A 469 -7.92 26.95 -8.24
CA GLY A 469 -8.20 28.34 -8.56
C GLY A 469 -6.99 29.08 -9.15
N LYS A 470 -5.76 28.77 -8.73
CA LYS A 470 -4.52 29.30 -9.37
C LYS A 470 -4.37 28.76 -10.79
N PHE A 471 -4.56 27.45 -10.97
CA PHE A 471 -4.45 26.78 -12.26
C PHE A 471 -5.42 27.37 -13.27
N GLU A 472 -6.70 27.50 -12.93
CA GLU A 472 -7.73 28.10 -13.81
C GLU A 472 -7.41 29.54 -14.20
N ARG A 473 -6.88 30.34 -13.26
CA ARG A 473 -6.44 31.72 -13.54
C ARG A 473 -5.26 31.76 -14.51
N PHE A 474 -4.24 30.91 -14.31
CA PHE A 474 -3.10 30.86 -15.22
C PHE A 474 -3.48 30.32 -16.59
N GLN A 475 -4.38 29.32 -16.65
CA GLN A 475 -4.89 28.80 -17.91
C GLN A 475 -5.67 29.87 -18.69
N SER A 476 -6.55 30.60 -18.00
CA SER A 476 -7.27 31.73 -18.60
C SER A 476 -6.31 32.83 -19.08
N ALA A 477 -5.29 33.16 -18.28
CA ALA A 477 -4.28 34.15 -18.66
C ALA A 477 -3.48 33.71 -19.90
N LEU A 478 -3.15 32.42 -20.00
CA LEU A 478 -2.46 31.84 -21.15
C LEU A 478 -3.33 31.86 -22.41
N GLU A 479 -4.63 31.59 -22.30
CA GLU A 479 -5.57 31.69 -23.43
C GLU A 479 -5.69 33.14 -23.93
N ILE A 480 -5.82 34.10 -23.01
CA ILE A 480 -5.82 35.53 -23.35
C ILE A 480 -4.51 35.91 -24.03
N ALA A 481 -3.37 35.42 -23.53
CA ALA A 481 -2.07 35.70 -24.13
C ALA A 481 -1.94 35.14 -25.55
N LYS A 482 -2.45 33.93 -25.80
CA LYS A 482 -2.51 33.31 -27.13
C LYS A 482 -3.39 34.10 -28.09
N GLN A 483 -4.52 34.64 -27.61
CA GLN A 483 -5.42 35.48 -28.41
C GLN A 483 -4.81 36.86 -28.72
N ALA A 484 -4.01 37.42 -27.81
CA ALA A 484 -3.38 38.73 -27.98
C ALA A 484 -2.35 38.74 -29.11
N GLY A 485 -1.68 37.60 -29.39
CA GLY A 485 -0.88 37.40 -30.61
C GLY A 485 0.17 38.50 -30.89
N ILE A 486 0.80 39.04 -29.85
CA ILE A 486 1.80 40.13 -29.93
C ILE A 486 3.17 39.60 -30.28
#